data_AF-A0AA37BPG5-F1
#
_entry.id   AF-A0AA37BPG5-F1
#
_cell.length_a   1.000
_cell.length_b   1.000
_cell.length_c   1.000
_cell.angle_alpha   90.00
_cell.angle_beta   90.00
_cell.angle_gamma   90.00
#
_symmetry.space_group_name_H-M   'P 1'
#
loop_
_entity.id
_entity.type
_entity.pdbx_description
1 polymer ?
#
loop_
_entity_poly.entity_id
_entity_poly.type
_entity_poly.pdbx_seq_one_letter_code
_entity_poly.pdbx_strand_id
1 'polypeptide(L)' 'MAGIPGRRKRQNGAGGNVPLQTRVPAHVKERYERVANSRGISLSRLFEELINHVDPHPVAGTETSQEARAS' A
#
# COMPACT_ATOMS: atom_id res chain seq x y z
N MET A 1 -13.70 -37.32 16.33
CA MET A 1 -13.00 -36.02 16.41
C MET A 1 -13.65 -35.11 15.37
N ALA A 2 -14.57 -34.25 15.81
CA ALA A 2 -15.46 -33.50 14.92
C ALA A 2 -14.75 -32.25 14.37
N GLY A 3 -14.55 -32.20 13.05
CA GLY A 3 -14.05 -31.02 12.36
C GLY A 3 -15.11 -29.92 12.36
N ILE A 4 -14.75 -28.72 12.81
CA ILE A 4 -15.66 -27.58 12.84
C ILE A 4 -15.97 -27.17 11.38
N PRO A 5 -17.23 -27.26 10.92
CA PRO A 5 -17.58 -26.78 9.60
C PRO A 5 -17.70 -25.24 9.64
N GLY A 6 -17.10 -24.57 8.65
CA GLY A 6 -17.57 -23.25 8.25
C GLY A 6 -16.64 -22.06 8.43
N ARG A 7 -15.35 -22.22 8.76
CA ARG A 7 -14.42 -21.09 8.71
C ARG A 7 -13.37 -21.26 7.62
N ARG A 8 -13.76 -20.96 6.37
CA ARG A 8 -12.81 -20.72 5.28
C ARG A 8 -11.92 -19.54 5.71
N LYS A 9 -10.67 -19.83 6.10
CA LYS A 9 -9.66 -18.81 6.31
C LYS A 9 -9.58 -18.00 5.01
N ARG A 10 -9.94 -16.72 5.05
CA ARG A 10 -9.67 -15.81 3.95
C ARG A 10 -8.15 -15.73 3.86
N GLN A 11 -7.59 -16.12 2.72
CA GLN A 11 -6.19 -15.86 2.43
C GLN A 11 -6.09 -14.33 2.32
N ASN A 12 -5.38 -13.70 3.26
CA ASN A 12 -5.08 -12.28 3.12
C ASN A 12 -4.26 -12.16 1.84
N GLY A 13 -4.81 -11.47 0.84
CA GLY A 13 -4.16 -11.35 -0.46
C GLY A 13 -2.76 -10.74 -0.29
N ALA A 14 -1.78 -11.27 -1.02
CA ALA A 14 -0.47 -10.65 -1.14
C ALA A 14 -0.67 -9.20 -1.57
N GLY A 15 -0.16 -8.24 -0.77
CA GLY A 15 -0.42 -6.81 -0.90
C GLY A 15 -0.55 -6.36 -2.35
N GLY A 16 -1.76 -5.92 -2.71
CA GLY A 16 -2.11 -5.46 -4.05
C GLY A 16 -2.40 -3.95 -4.05
N ASN A 17 -2.43 -3.36 -5.24
CA ASN A 17 -2.83 -1.97 -5.39
C ASN A 17 -4.33 -1.82 -5.05
N VAL A 18 -4.64 -1.14 -3.95
CA VAL A 18 -6.02 -0.86 -3.53
C VAL A 18 -6.42 0.51 -4.09
N PRO A 19 -7.37 0.58 -5.03
CA PRO A 19 -7.84 1.86 -5.53
C PRO A 19 -8.58 2.61 -4.41
N LEU A 20 -7.93 3.64 -3.86
CA LEU A 20 -8.53 4.53 -2.86
C LEU A 20 -9.15 5.73 -3.56
N GLN A 21 -10.48 5.81 -3.54
CA GLN A 21 -11.19 6.97 -4.04
C GLN A 21 -11.67 7.83 -2.86
N THR A 22 -11.14 9.05 -2.76
CA THR A 22 -11.49 10.01 -1.70
C THR A 22 -12.03 11.30 -2.30
N ARG A 23 -12.94 11.96 -1.58
CA ARG A 23 -13.40 13.31 -1.90
C ARG A 23 -12.64 14.31 -1.05
N VAL A 24 -12.01 15.28 -1.69
CA VAL A 24 -11.21 16.32 -1.04
C VAL A 24 -11.64 17.67 -1.58
N PRO A 25 -11.69 18.73 -0.75
CA PRO A 25 -11.94 20.09 -1.25
C PRO A 25 -10.93 20.50 -2.32
N ALA A 26 -11.39 21.28 -3.31
CA ALA A 26 -10.57 21.67 -4.47
C ALA A 26 -9.27 22.38 -4.08
N HIS A 27 -9.33 23.31 -3.12
CA HIS A 27 -8.16 24.07 -2.65
C HIS A 27 -7.09 23.19 -2.00
N VAL A 28 -7.47 22.06 -1.38
CA VAL A 28 -6.53 21.09 -0.82
C VAL A 28 -5.84 20.35 -1.95
N LYS A 29 -6.63 19.84 -2.91
CA LYS A 29 -6.11 19.15 -4.10
C LYS A 29 -5.09 19.99 -4.85
N GLU A 30 -5.43 21.23 -5.18
CA GLU A 30 -4.55 22.15 -5.91
C GLU A 30 -3.21 22.38 -5.21
N ARG A 31 -3.22 22.48 -3.88
CA ARG A 31 -2.00 22.68 -3.09
C ARG A 31 -1.03 21.51 -3.29
N TYR A 32 -1.53 20.28 -3.18
CA TYR A 32 -0.69 19.09 -3.34
C TYR A 32 -0.28 18.86 -4.80
N GLU A 33 -1.14 19.20 -5.76
CA GLU A 33 -0.78 19.14 -7.19
C GLU A 33 0.37 20.08 -7.52
N ARG A 34 0.40 21.31 -6.97
CA ARG A 34 1.54 22.22 -7.13
C ARG A 34 2.84 21.62 -6.59
N VAL A 35 2.78 20.96 -5.43
CA VAL A 35 3.94 20.30 -4.82
C VAL A 35 4.40 19.12 -5.69
N ALA A 36 3.47 18.26 -6.13
CA ALA A 36 3.77 17.13 -7.00
C ALA A 36 4.41 17.58 -8.32
N ASN A 37 3.85 18.62 -8.94
CA ASN A 37 4.37 19.20 -10.19
C ASN A 37 5.77 19.79 -10.01
N SER A 38 6.03 20.49 -8.90
CA SER A 38 7.38 21.03 -8.60
C SER A 38 8.45 19.94 -8.45
N ARG A 39 8.04 18.73 -8.06
CA ARG A 39 8.91 17.56 -7.90
C ARG A 39 8.92 16.64 -9.13
N GLY A 40 8.09 16.89 -10.14
CA GLY A 40 7.96 16.04 -11.33
C GLY A 40 7.39 14.64 -11.03
N ILE A 41 6.63 14.48 -9.95
CA ILE A 41 6.03 13.19 -9.55
C ILE A 41 4.50 13.24 -9.62
N SER A 42 3.86 12.06 -9.66
CA SER A 42 2.41 11.97 -9.58
C SER A 42 1.89 12.30 -8.17
N LEU A 43 0.64 12.74 -8.09
CA LEU A 43 -0.02 13.04 -6.82
C LEU A 43 -0.09 11.81 -5.90
N SER A 44 -0.33 10.62 -6.46
CA SER A 44 -0.32 9.36 -5.71
C SER A 44 1.06 9.07 -5.10
N ARG A 45 2.13 9.28 -5.89
CA ARG A 45 3.50 9.05 -5.42
C ARG A 45 3.88 10.01 -4.29
N LEU A 46 3.47 11.28 -4.39
CA LEU A 46 3.66 12.25 -3.33
C LEU A 46 3.00 11.79 -2.01
N PHE A 47 1.80 11.22 -2.07
CA PHE A 47 1.12 10.75 -0.87
C PHE A 47 1.77 9.49 -0.28
N GLU A 48 2.24 8.55 -1.11
CA GLU A 48 3.03 7.41 -0.62
C GLU A 48 4.27 7.88 0.15
N GLU A 49 5.01 8.85 -0.38
CA GLU A 49 6.18 9.43 0.30
C GLU A 49 5.81 10.09 1.63
N LEU A 50 4.75 10.91 1.63
CA LEU A 50 4.28 11.58 2.86
C LEU A 50 3.83 10.58 3.93
N ILE A 51 3.13 9.51 3.54
CA ILE A 51 2.69 8.46 4.48
C ILE A 51 3.92 7.76 5.09
N ASN A 52 4.90 7.38 4.28
CA ASN A 52 6.13 6.73 4.77
C ASN A 52 6.98 7.66 5.65
N HIS A 53 6.94 8.97 5.43
CA HIS A 53 7.63 9.96 6.25
C HIS A 53 6.93 10.23 7.59
N VAL A 54 5.60 10.16 7.63
CA VAL A 54 4.79 10.48 8.82
C VAL A 54 4.60 9.26 9.71
N ASP A 55 4.48 8.07 9.13
CA ASP A 55 4.38 6.80 9.83
C ASP A 55 5.44 5.84 9.28
N PRO A 56 6.61 5.71 9.95
CA PRO A 56 7.59 4.69 9.59
C PRO A 56 7.10 3.32 10.08
N HIS A 57 6.01 2.82 9.50
CA HIS A 57 5.67 1.42 9.65
C HIS A 57 6.68 0.59 8.86
N PRO A 58 7.27 -0.48 9.44
CA PRO A 58 8.14 -1.36 8.69
C PRO A 58 7.33 -1.98 7.56
N VAL A 59 7.76 -1.72 6.32
CA VAL A 59 7.21 -2.36 5.12
C VAL A 59 7.54 -3.84 5.23
N ALA A 60 6.67 -4.61 5.88
CA ALA A 60 6.78 -6.06 5.92
C ALA A 60 6.44 -6.60 4.53
N GLY A 61 7.44 -7.04 3.77
CA GLY A 61 7.19 -7.89 2.60
C GLY A 61 8.07 -7.75 1.37
N THR A 62 9.37 -7.49 1.52
CA THR A 62 10.35 -7.82 0.47
C THR A 62 11.48 -8.65 1.04
N GLU A 63 11.14 -9.82 1.59
CA GLU A 63 12.10 -10.89 1.87
C GLU A 63 11.87 -12.02 0.85
N THR A 64 12.63 -11.91 -0.24
CA THR A 64 13.35 -13.00 -0.90
C THR A 64 12.90 -14.43 -0.57
N SER A 65 11.91 -14.96 -1.28
CA SER A 65 11.79 -16.41 -1.47
C SER A 65 12.67 -16.84 -2.66
N GLN A 66 13.98 -16.85 -2.44
CA GLN A 66 14.93 -17.62 -3.25
C GLN A 66 15.57 -18.68 -2.36
N GLU A 67 14.77 -19.64 -1.89
CA GLU A 67 15.33 -20.85 -1.29
C GLU A 67 14.41 -22.03 -1.61
N ALA A 68 14.54 -22.55 -2.83
CA ALA A 68 13.96 -23.84 -3.21
C ALA A 68 14.63 -24.43 -4.46
N ARG A 69 15.98 -24.51 -4.49
CA ARG A 69 16.69 -25.47 -5.35
C ARG A 69 18.06 -25.82 -4.75
N ALA A 70 18.06 -26.73 -3.79
CA ALA A 70 19.11 -27.72 -3.59
C ALA A 70 18.72 -28.62 -2.41
N SER A 71 18.13 -29.79 -2.68
CA SER A 71 18.59 -31.05 -2.09
C SER A 71 17.98 -32.23 -2.83
#